data_AF-A0A410G9X3-F1
#
_entry.id   AF-A0A410G9X3-F1
#
_cell.length_a   1.000
_cell.length_b   1.000
_cell.length_c   1.000
_cell.angle_alpha   90.00
_cell.angle_beta   90.00
_cell.angle_gamma   90.00
#
_symmetry.space_group_name_H-M   'P 1'
#
loop_
_entity.id
_entity.type
_entity.pdbx_description
1 polymer ?
#
loop_
_entity_poly.entity_id
_entity_poly.type
_entity_poly.pdbx_seq_one_letter_code
_entity_poly.pdbx_strand_id
1 'polypeptide(L)'
;MRYSDPLNNPWYYLDNFEIVLDWVRQRYHDLLLPEEADFIRKFRQTPRPARALLVRMIMRKGDVFRADKLRYPEIGCPLAALAALADTAWVDANPALTVDELFGLLLRSELGQLLAPLLANTGVAGATKAAQRQALLALNLEPRRLLQWAESAGKQPVVDPIYRLNIRALCDRLRLMFFGNLHQDWTEFVLADLGTHTYEAVSLDASSRAFQQREQIDAYLHLHQCRQELDEATDADALNILLARIPTEPYPNDWLEERRSKLLFRLGRHAERQQQWSVAESCYQRSAYREARTRRIRVLERNQQYTAAHELAQLALTDTTNDAEQQAVLRMMPRLQRLCGYASKKTASCPGIVRIDVTLPAPAQTTRIEEEVRQHLAEDAAPAFYVENALFNSLFGLLCWDTLFASVPGAFFHPFQHGPADLLHADFRKRRQSLFAEHFDQLHTGQYQETIRCNFERKAGVLSPFVYWGALPEQLLDLALDCIPAAHLKAAFERLLNDIRGNRSGLPDLIQFWPEQRRYRLIEVKGPGDRLQDNQLRWLDHFNRHGVPVSVCYVQRPVSS
;
A
#
# COMPACT_ATOMS: atom_id res chain seq x y z
N MET A 1 21.63 -2.73 14.73
CA MET A 1 21.95 -1.29 14.69
C MET A 1 21.39 -0.68 15.96
N ARG A 2 22.14 0.12 16.73
CA ARG A 2 21.55 0.94 17.80
C ARG A 2 21.12 2.25 17.15
N TYR A 3 19.85 2.58 17.24
CA TYR A 3 19.28 3.80 16.68
C TYR A 3 19.25 4.92 17.72
N SER A 4 19.11 6.17 17.28
CA SER A 4 19.25 7.37 18.12
C SER A 4 17.91 7.71 18.77
N ASP A 5 17.83 7.66 20.11
CA ASP A 5 16.62 8.05 20.86
C ASP A 5 16.15 9.48 20.51
N PRO A 6 15.00 9.64 19.82
CA PRO A 6 14.52 10.93 19.36
C PRO A 6 14.09 11.87 20.49
N LEU A 7 13.82 11.35 21.69
CA LEU A 7 13.44 12.16 22.86
C LEU A 7 14.67 12.83 23.50
N ASN A 8 15.84 12.20 23.40
CA ASN A 8 17.06 12.64 24.07
C ASN A 8 18.14 13.18 23.12
N ASN A 9 18.04 12.91 21.82
CA ASN A 9 18.97 13.38 20.80
C ASN A 9 18.28 14.31 19.79
N PRO A 10 18.49 15.64 19.85
CA PRO A 10 17.85 16.57 18.90
C PRO A 10 18.33 16.38 17.45
N TRP A 11 19.39 15.59 17.21
CA TRP A 11 19.95 15.30 15.88
C TRP A 11 19.53 13.93 15.32
N TYR A 12 18.59 13.22 15.96
CA TYR A 12 18.18 11.86 15.57
C TYR A 12 17.91 11.71 14.06
N TYR A 13 17.28 12.71 13.45
CA TYR A 13 16.93 12.71 12.03
C TYR A 13 18.17 12.76 11.11
N LEU A 14 19.23 13.47 11.53
CA LEU A 14 20.50 13.50 10.80
C LEU A 14 21.19 12.14 10.92
N ASP A 15 21.24 11.57 12.12
CA ASP A 15 21.88 10.27 12.37
C ASP A 15 21.17 9.16 11.55
N ASN A 16 19.84 9.18 11.50
CA ASN A 16 19.04 8.25 10.71
C ASN A 16 19.32 8.39 9.20
N PHE A 17 19.42 9.62 8.70
CA PHE A 17 19.80 9.86 7.30
C PHE A 17 21.22 9.36 7.01
N GLU A 18 22.16 9.60 7.92
CA GLU A 18 23.53 9.12 7.83
C GLU A 18 23.63 7.59 7.83
N ILE A 19 22.83 6.90 8.63
CA ILE A 19 22.69 5.43 8.62
C ILE A 19 22.25 4.95 7.23
N VAL A 20 21.28 5.62 6.62
CA VAL A 20 20.79 5.27 5.28
C VAL A 20 21.88 5.45 4.24
N LEU A 21 22.60 6.58 4.26
CA LEU A 21 23.70 6.82 3.33
C LEU A 21 24.78 5.74 3.45
N ASP A 22 25.13 5.34 4.68
CA ASP A 22 26.12 4.29 4.91
C ASP A 22 25.60 2.92 4.43
N TRP A 23 24.33 2.62 4.66
CA TRP A 23 23.69 1.39 4.19
C TRP A 23 23.74 1.29 2.67
N VAL A 24 23.35 2.37 1.98
CA VAL A 24 23.37 2.44 0.52
C VAL A 24 24.79 2.34 0.00
N ARG A 25 25.74 3.09 0.58
CA ARG A 25 27.16 3.04 0.21
C ARG A 25 27.75 1.65 0.36
N GLN A 26 27.39 0.90 1.41
CA GLN A 26 27.94 -0.44 1.64
C GLN A 26 27.38 -1.49 0.67
N ARG A 27 26.07 -1.46 0.37
CA ARG A 27 25.37 -2.52 -0.37
C ARG A 27 25.15 -2.25 -1.86
N TYR A 28 25.22 -0.98 -2.27
CA TYR A 28 24.89 -0.55 -3.63
C TYR A 28 26.01 0.28 -4.28
N HIS A 29 27.24 0.21 -3.78
CA HIS A 29 28.37 0.95 -4.35
C HIS A 29 28.56 0.73 -5.86
N ASP A 30 28.24 -0.47 -6.34
CA ASP A 30 28.27 -0.90 -7.74
C ASP A 30 27.14 -0.32 -8.60
N LEU A 31 26.03 0.13 -7.98
CA LEU A 31 24.87 0.70 -8.69
C LEU A 31 24.81 2.24 -8.66
N LEU A 32 25.68 2.87 -7.86
CA LEU A 32 25.74 4.33 -7.73
C LEU A 32 26.49 4.95 -8.92
N LEU A 33 25.94 6.02 -9.49
CA LEU A 33 26.69 6.85 -10.43
C LEU A 33 27.78 7.65 -9.71
N PRO A 34 28.82 8.11 -10.43
CA PRO A 34 29.88 8.93 -9.85
C PRO A 34 29.36 10.15 -9.08
N GLU A 35 28.35 10.84 -9.60
CA GLU A 35 27.74 12.01 -8.97
C GLU A 35 27.00 11.66 -7.67
N GLU A 36 26.35 10.50 -7.61
CA GLU A 36 25.61 10.01 -6.45
C GLU A 36 26.57 9.56 -5.33
N ALA A 37 27.64 8.87 -5.70
CA ALA A 37 28.73 8.51 -4.78
C ALA A 37 29.46 9.76 -4.26
N ASP A 38 29.67 10.76 -5.13
CA ASP A 38 30.28 12.04 -4.77
C ASP A 38 29.40 12.84 -3.80
N PHE A 39 28.07 12.82 -3.99
CA PHE A 39 27.12 13.38 -3.01
C PHE A 39 27.30 12.76 -1.63
N ILE A 40 27.29 11.42 -1.51
CA ILE A 40 27.43 10.73 -0.21
C ILE A 40 28.75 11.11 0.47
N ARG A 41 29.84 11.17 -0.30
CA ARG A 41 31.17 11.54 0.20
C ARG A 41 31.22 13.00 0.66
N LYS A 42 30.77 13.94 -0.18
CA LYS A 42 30.77 15.38 0.11
C LYS A 42 29.83 15.71 1.27
N PHE A 43 28.67 15.06 1.35
CA PHE A 43 27.73 15.25 2.45
C PHE A 43 28.44 15.06 3.79
N ARG A 44 29.22 14.00 3.98
CA ARG A 44 29.98 13.75 5.22
C ARG A 44 31.05 14.81 5.54
N GLN A 45 31.55 15.54 4.53
CA GLN A 45 32.56 16.58 4.70
C GLN A 45 31.94 17.93 5.07
N THR A 46 30.65 18.12 4.76
CA THR A 46 29.90 19.34 5.11
C THR A 46 29.75 19.50 6.63
N PRO A 47 29.82 20.74 7.17
CA PRO A 47 29.59 21.00 8.59
C PRO A 47 28.24 20.47 9.10
N ARG A 48 28.21 19.93 10.32
CA ARG A 48 27.02 19.29 10.92
C ARG A 48 25.74 20.16 10.86
N PRO A 49 25.76 21.47 11.19
CA PRO A 49 24.55 22.31 11.09
C PRO A 49 23.99 22.38 9.66
N ALA A 50 24.86 22.47 8.65
CA ALA A 50 24.47 22.52 7.26
C ALA A 50 23.89 21.18 6.77
N ARG A 51 24.50 20.04 7.15
CA ARG A 51 23.94 18.71 6.89
C ARG A 51 22.56 18.54 7.50
N ALA A 52 22.42 18.91 8.77
CA ALA A 52 21.16 18.80 9.47
C ALA A 52 20.07 19.66 8.84
N LEU A 53 20.41 20.88 8.41
CA LEU A 53 19.45 21.74 7.75
C LEU A 53 19.01 21.17 6.41
N LEU A 54 19.95 20.62 5.63
CA LEU A 54 19.64 19.92 4.38
C LEU A 54 18.67 18.75 4.63
N VAL A 55 18.90 17.92 5.64
CA VAL A 55 18.00 16.81 6.00
C VAL A 55 16.62 17.33 6.43
N ARG A 56 16.54 18.42 7.21
CA ARG A 56 15.25 19.05 7.54
C ARG A 56 14.50 19.50 6.28
N MET A 57 15.18 20.05 5.29
CA MET A 57 14.57 20.43 4.00
C MET A 57 14.10 19.19 3.22
N ILE A 58 14.90 18.13 3.15
CA ILE A 58 14.55 16.86 2.48
C ILE A 58 13.29 16.23 3.09
N MET A 59 13.19 16.22 4.42
CA MET A 59 12.06 15.62 5.14
C MET A 59 10.77 16.44 5.10
N ARG A 60 10.84 17.73 4.74
CA ARG A 60 9.66 18.58 4.62
C ARG A 60 9.02 18.45 3.24
N LYS A 61 7.71 18.71 3.20
CA LYS A 61 6.96 18.77 1.95
C LYS A 61 7.39 19.99 1.12
N GLY A 62 7.58 19.77 -0.18
CA GLY A 62 7.96 20.80 -1.15
C GLY A 62 9.48 20.92 -1.33
N ASP A 63 9.86 21.71 -2.33
CA ASP A 63 11.26 21.94 -2.69
C ASP A 63 11.71 23.39 -2.46
N VAL A 64 10.78 24.30 -2.21
CA VAL A 64 11.09 25.72 -2.02
C VAL A 64 10.77 26.13 -0.60
N PHE A 65 11.71 26.83 0.05
CA PHE A 65 11.65 27.16 1.47
C PHE A 65 12.06 28.61 1.72
N ARG A 66 11.35 29.27 2.63
CA ARG A 66 11.78 30.58 3.16
C ARG A 66 12.75 30.38 4.32
N ALA A 67 13.78 31.22 4.40
CA ALA A 67 14.78 31.18 5.48
C ALA A 67 14.16 31.31 6.88
N ASP A 68 13.14 32.16 7.05
CA ASP A 68 12.48 32.38 8.35
C ASP A 68 11.76 31.13 8.88
N LYS A 69 11.34 30.25 7.96
CA LYS A 69 10.68 28.97 8.29
C LYS A 69 11.65 27.84 8.54
N LEU A 70 12.96 28.07 8.46
CA LEU A 70 14.02 27.07 8.63
C LEU A 70 14.77 27.23 9.97
N ARG A 71 14.11 27.75 11.00
CA ARG A 71 14.72 27.97 12.32
C ARG A 71 14.58 26.74 13.22
N TYR A 72 15.72 26.17 13.61
CA TYR A 72 15.81 24.99 14.48
C TYR A 72 16.84 25.29 15.57
N PRO A 73 16.49 25.20 16.88
CA PRO A 73 17.40 25.55 17.97
C PRO A 73 18.74 24.81 17.92
N GLU A 74 18.72 23.52 17.56
CA GLU A 74 19.90 22.66 17.46
C GLU A 74 20.83 23.05 16.31
N ILE A 75 20.32 23.65 15.24
CA ILE A 75 21.09 24.06 14.06
C ILE A 75 21.71 25.46 14.25
N GLY A 76 21.07 26.32 15.05
CA GLY A 76 21.48 27.71 15.21
C GLY A 76 21.06 28.58 14.02
N CYS A 77 21.98 29.38 13.47
CA CYS A 77 21.66 30.34 12.41
C CYS A 77 21.41 29.63 11.05
N PRO A 78 20.19 29.68 10.47
CA PRO A 78 19.90 29.00 9.22
C PRO A 78 20.66 29.59 8.03
N LEU A 79 20.89 30.91 8.01
CA LEU A 79 21.62 31.56 6.92
C LEU A 79 23.08 31.12 6.85
N ALA A 80 23.75 30.97 8.00
CA ALA A 80 25.12 30.47 8.06
C ALA A 80 25.20 29.00 7.61
N ALA A 81 24.23 28.17 8.02
CA ALA A 81 24.15 26.78 7.59
C ALA A 81 23.89 26.65 6.07
N LEU A 82 23.01 27.49 5.50
CA LEU A 82 22.73 27.54 4.06
C LEU A 82 23.91 28.08 3.25
N ALA A 83 24.66 29.05 3.78
CA ALA A 83 25.86 29.56 3.13
C ALA A 83 26.91 28.46 2.93
N ALA A 84 27.06 27.53 3.88
CA ALA A 84 27.94 26.37 3.75
C ALA A 84 27.47 25.33 2.71
N LEU A 85 26.24 25.47 2.18
CA LEU A 85 25.69 24.63 1.11
C LEU A 85 25.71 25.32 -0.26
N ALA A 86 26.04 26.61 -0.33
CA ALA A 86 25.90 27.41 -1.55
C ALA A 86 26.68 26.85 -2.75
N ASP A 87 27.87 26.29 -2.51
CA ASP A 87 28.75 25.77 -3.57
C ASP A 87 28.45 24.30 -3.95
N THR A 88 27.48 23.65 -3.31
CA THR A 88 27.26 22.20 -3.45
C THR A 88 26.30 21.82 -4.59
N ALA A 89 25.66 22.80 -5.23
CA ALA A 89 24.51 22.64 -6.14
C ALA A 89 23.27 21.97 -5.51
N TRP A 90 23.33 21.54 -4.23
CA TRP A 90 22.23 20.89 -3.53
C TRP A 90 21.09 21.84 -3.21
N VAL A 91 21.44 23.10 -2.95
CA VAL A 91 20.49 24.16 -2.64
C VAL A 91 20.79 25.36 -3.54
N ASP A 92 19.79 25.83 -4.27
CA ASP A 92 19.84 27.10 -4.98
C ASP A 92 19.40 28.22 -4.03
N ALA A 93 20.29 29.18 -3.80
CA ALA A 93 20.06 30.34 -2.94
C ALA A 93 19.29 31.49 -3.62
N ASN A 94 19.09 31.43 -4.93
CA ASN A 94 18.36 32.43 -5.69
C ASN A 94 17.56 31.80 -6.85
N PRO A 95 16.59 30.93 -6.54
CA PRO A 95 15.84 30.19 -7.54
C PRO A 95 14.91 31.10 -8.34
N ALA A 96 14.68 30.72 -9.60
CA ALA A 96 13.51 31.20 -10.33
C ALA A 96 12.24 30.55 -9.74
N LEU A 97 11.20 31.34 -9.53
CA LEU A 97 9.96 30.95 -8.88
C LEU A 97 8.78 31.11 -9.84
N THR A 98 7.95 30.08 -9.92
CA THR A 98 6.66 30.14 -10.61
C THR A 98 5.64 30.94 -9.79
N VAL A 99 4.53 31.33 -10.44
CA VAL A 99 3.38 31.92 -9.74
C VAL A 99 2.87 30.98 -8.64
N ASP A 100 2.81 29.68 -8.93
CA ASP A 100 2.32 28.70 -7.95
C ASP A 100 3.20 28.56 -6.72
N GLU A 101 4.51 28.56 -6.92
CA GLU A 101 5.47 28.50 -5.81
C GLU A 101 5.39 29.77 -4.95
N LEU A 102 5.29 30.96 -5.56
CA LEU A 102 5.08 32.21 -4.82
C LEU A 102 3.80 32.17 -3.99
N PHE A 103 2.69 31.72 -4.57
CA PHE A 103 1.42 31.61 -3.86
C PHE A 103 1.45 30.52 -2.79
N GLY A 104 2.29 29.50 -2.90
CA GLY A 104 2.54 28.52 -1.84
C GLY A 104 3.32 29.09 -0.65
N LEU A 105 4.25 30.02 -0.90
CA LEU A 105 5.22 30.51 0.09
C LEU A 105 4.80 31.78 0.82
N LEU A 106 4.11 32.69 0.11
CA LEU A 106 3.88 34.05 0.57
C LEU A 106 2.45 34.24 1.09
N LEU A 107 2.31 35.11 2.08
CA LEU A 107 1.03 35.58 2.57
C LEU A 107 0.35 36.46 1.51
N ARG A 108 -0.98 36.60 1.62
CA ARG A 108 -1.75 37.43 0.68
C ARG A 108 -1.30 38.89 0.68
N SER A 109 -0.93 39.44 1.85
CA SER A 109 -0.39 40.79 1.98
C SER A 109 0.96 40.95 1.26
N GLU A 110 1.86 39.98 1.44
CA GLU A 110 3.17 39.94 0.78
C GLU A 110 3.01 39.84 -0.75
N LEU A 111 2.09 38.98 -1.23
CA LEU A 111 1.76 38.87 -2.66
C LEU A 111 1.16 40.15 -3.24
N GLY A 112 0.26 40.80 -2.48
CA GLY A 112 -0.33 42.08 -2.87
C GLY A 112 0.70 43.20 -3.01
N GLN A 113 1.79 43.16 -2.25
CA GLN A 113 2.90 44.10 -2.38
C GLN A 113 3.83 43.72 -3.54
N LEU A 114 4.21 42.45 -3.64
CA LEU A 114 5.17 41.93 -4.61
C LEU A 114 4.63 41.95 -6.04
N LEU A 115 3.34 41.68 -6.22
CA LEU A 115 2.68 41.50 -7.51
C LEU A 115 1.65 42.61 -7.80
N ALA A 116 1.72 43.73 -7.08
CA ALA A 116 0.73 44.82 -7.14
C ALA A 116 0.33 45.22 -8.57
N PRO A 117 1.27 45.53 -9.49
CA PRO A 117 0.88 45.93 -10.84
C PRO A 117 0.24 44.82 -11.66
N LEU A 118 0.73 43.58 -11.52
CA LEU A 118 0.17 42.42 -12.21
C LEU A 118 -1.25 42.09 -11.72
N LEU A 119 -1.50 42.24 -10.42
CA LEU A 119 -2.82 42.05 -9.81
C LEU A 119 -3.80 43.19 -10.17
N ALA A 120 -3.29 44.42 -10.33
CA ALA A 120 -4.09 45.54 -10.82
C ALA A 120 -4.51 45.32 -12.27
N ASN A 121 -3.59 44.90 -13.14
CA ASN A 121 -3.85 44.67 -14.56
C ASN A 121 -4.86 43.53 -14.82
N THR A 122 -4.99 42.59 -13.89
CA THR A 122 -5.96 41.49 -13.97
C THR A 122 -7.32 41.83 -13.36
N GLY A 123 -7.46 43.01 -12.71
CA GLY A 123 -8.71 43.42 -12.06
C GLY A 123 -9.05 42.65 -10.78
N VAL A 124 -8.16 41.78 -10.29
CA VAL A 124 -8.41 40.90 -9.12
C VAL A 124 -7.60 41.26 -7.88
N ALA A 125 -7.06 42.49 -7.81
CA ALA A 125 -6.27 42.96 -6.66
C ALA A 125 -6.98 42.78 -5.30
N GLY A 126 -8.30 43.02 -5.23
CA GLY A 126 -9.11 42.82 -4.02
C GLY A 126 -9.63 41.39 -3.79
N ALA A 127 -9.44 40.48 -4.76
CA ALA A 127 -10.03 39.15 -4.74
C ALA A 127 -9.30 38.19 -3.79
N THR A 128 -9.90 37.02 -3.55
CA THR A 128 -9.29 35.98 -2.71
C THR A 128 -7.94 35.51 -3.28
N LYS A 129 -7.08 34.96 -2.42
CA LYS A 129 -5.76 34.43 -2.83
C LYS A 129 -5.88 33.38 -3.95
N ALA A 130 -6.95 32.57 -3.94
CA ALA A 130 -7.23 31.60 -4.99
C ALA A 130 -7.61 32.25 -6.33
N ALA A 131 -8.46 33.27 -6.31
CA ALA A 131 -8.85 34.01 -7.52
C ALA A 131 -7.66 34.79 -8.13
N GLN A 132 -6.83 35.40 -7.28
CA GLN A 132 -5.59 36.05 -7.70
C GLN A 132 -4.62 35.06 -8.37
N ARG A 133 -4.43 33.88 -7.76
CA ARG A 133 -3.61 32.80 -8.32
C ARG A 133 -4.10 32.40 -9.71
N GLN A 134 -5.40 32.13 -9.84
CA GLN A 134 -5.99 31.67 -11.11
C GLN A 134 -5.83 32.72 -12.22
N ALA A 135 -6.05 33.99 -11.92
CA ALA A 135 -5.89 35.06 -12.89
C ALA A 135 -4.44 35.22 -13.37
N LEU A 136 -3.47 35.10 -12.46
CA LEU A 136 -2.05 35.19 -12.81
C LEU A 136 -1.53 33.94 -13.54
N LEU A 137 -2.05 32.75 -13.22
CA LEU A 137 -1.74 31.54 -13.97
C LEU A 137 -2.21 31.64 -15.42
N ALA A 138 -3.36 32.27 -15.68
CA ALA A 138 -3.86 32.48 -17.04
C ALA A 138 -2.95 33.37 -17.91
N LEU A 139 -2.03 34.13 -17.30
CA LEU A 139 -1.06 34.96 -18.02
C LEU A 139 0.17 34.17 -18.52
N ASN A 140 0.33 32.89 -18.14
CA ASN A 140 1.45 32.03 -18.54
C ASN A 140 2.83 32.72 -18.36
N LEU A 141 3.05 33.34 -17.20
CA LEU A 141 4.29 34.05 -16.91
C LEU A 141 5.44 33.07 -16.72
N GLU A 142 6.57 33.36 -17.38
CA GLU A 142 7.82 32.64 -17.14
C GLU A 142 8.27 32.73 -15.67
N PRO A 143 8.91 31.69 -15.11
CA PRO A 143 9.47 31.73 -13.76
C PRO A 143 10.53 32.83 -13.63
N ARG A 144 10.50 33.60 -12.52
CA ARG A 144 11.46 34.69 -12.28
C ARG A 144 12.03 34.62 -10.88
N ARG A 145 13.22 35.20 -10.68
CA ARG A 145 13.82 35.34 -9.35
C ARG A 145 13.02 36.34 -8.52
N LEU A 146 13.12 36.24 -7.19
CA LEU A 146 12.35 37.08 -6.27
C LEU A 146 12.55 38.59 -6.51
N LEU A 147 13.79 39.02 -6.77
CA LEU A 147 14.08 40.43 -7.08
C LEU A 147 13.43 40.88 -8.40
N GLN A 148 13.41 40.02 -9.42
CA GLN A 148 12.78 40.34 -10.72
C GLN A 148 11.25 40.43 -10.60
N TRP A 149 10.65 39.63 -9.73
CA TRP A 149 9.24 39.79 -9.36
C TRP A 149 9.00 41.15 -8.68
N ALA A 150 9.89 41.57 -7.78
CA ALA A 150 9.76 42.82 -7.05
C ALA A 150 10.04 44.08 -7.91
N GLU A 151 11.01 44.00 -8.83
CA GLU A 151 11.32 45.03 -9.82
C GLU A 151 10.10 45.38 -10.67
N SER A 152 9.29 44.38 -11.03
CA SER A 152 8.03 44.61 -11.75
C SER A 152 7.02 45.45 -10.95
N ALA A 153 7.18 45.51 -9.62
CA ALA A 153 6.37 46.31 -8.70
C ALA A 153 7.02 47.64 -8.27
N GLY A 154 8.25 47.94 -8.72
CA GLY A 154 8.98 49.15 -8.34
C GLY A 154 9.32 49.25 -6.85
N LYS A 155 9.40 48.12 -6.13
CA LYS A 155 9.67 48.06 -4.68
C LYS A 155 10.73 47.01 -4.38
N GLN A 156 11.51 47.21 -3.31
CA GLN A 156 12.34 46.12 -2.77
C GLN A 156 11.45 45.06 -2.09
N PRO A 157 11.71 43.76 -2.28
CA PRO A 157 10.92 42.72 -1.64
C PRO A 157 11.17 42.73 -0.13
N VAL A 158 10.10 42.87 0.66
CA VAL A 158 10.12 42.70 2.12
C VAL A 158 9.88 41.22 2.44
N VAL A 159 10.70 40.34 1.89
CA VAL A 159 10.57 38.89 2.05
C VAL A 159 11.95 38.32 2.35
N ASP A 160 12.01 37.41 3.33
CA ASP A 160 13.21 36.63 3.63
C ASP A 160 13.72 35.87 2.39
N PRO A 161 15.03 35.57 2.31
CA PRO A 161 15.59 34.79 1.22
C PRO A 161 14.88 33.45 1.04
N ILE A 162 14.68 33.08 -0.22
CA ILE A 162 14.01 31.85 -0.64
C ILE A 162 15.05 30.91 -1.24
N TYR A 163 15.02 29.65 -0.82
CA TYR A 163 15.95 28.62 -1.23
C TYR A 163 15.18 27.47 -1.90
N ARG A 164 15.79 26.84 -2.92
CA ARG A 164 15.25 25.64 -3.57
C ARG A 164 16.18 24.44 -3.31
N LEU A 165 15.60 23.34 -2.87
CA LEU A 165 16.25 22.04 -2.78
C LEU A 165 16.28 21.39 -4.18
N ASN A 166 17.48 21.12 -4.69
CA ASN A 166 17.66 20.57 -6.04
C ASN A 166 17.93 19.05 -6.06
N ILE A 167 18.10 18.44 -4.89
CA ILE A 167 18.52 17.03 -4.76
C ILE A 167 17.37 16.11 -4.32
N ARG A 168 16.10 16.54 -4.42
CA ARG A 168 14.97 15.69 -3.99
C ARG A 168 14.93 14.37 -4.74
N ALA A 169 15.08 14.38 -6.06
CA ALA A 169 15.10 13.18 -6.89
C ALA A 169 16.23 12.20 -6.48
N LEU A 170 17.41 12.73 -6.15
CA LEU A 170 18.52 11.91 -5.62
C LEU A 170 18.16 11.31 -4.26
N CYS A 171 17.59 12.11 -3.35
CA CYS A 171 17.20 11.63 -2.02
C CYS A 171 16.09 10.57 -2.09
N ASP A 172 15.11 10.73 -2.99
CA ASP A 172 14.08 9.74 -3.24
C ASP A 172 14.67 8.44 -3.84
N ARG A 173 15.67 8.54 -4.70
CA ARG A 173 16.41 7.37 -5.19
C ARG A 173 17.16 6.65 -4.06
N LEU A 174 17.88 7.37 -3.20
CA LEU A 174 18.57 6.77 -2.06
C LEU A 174 17.58 6.12 -1.08
N ARG A 175 16.43 6.77 -0.84
CA ARG A 175 15.32 6.24 -0.05
C ARG A 175 14.75 4.95 -0.66
N LEU A 176 14.55 4.94 -1.98
CA LEU A 176 14.12 3.76 -2.71
C LEU A 176 15.13 2.62 -2.58
N MET A 177 16.42 2.89 -2.72
CA MET A 177 17.46 1.87 -2.59
C MET A 177 17.51 1.29 -1.18
N PHE A 178 17.23 2.10 -0.15
CA PHE A 178 17.17 1.63 1.23
C PHE A 178 15.92 0.79 1.51
N PHE A 179 14.72 1.34 1.27
CA PHE A 179 13.45 0.70 1.63
C PHE A 179 12.92 -0.29 0.58
N GLY A 180 13.53 -0.36 -0.60
CA GLY A 180 12.97 -1.11 -1.74
C GLY A 180 11.65 -0.53 -2.28
N ASN A 181 11.19 0.60 -1.71
CA ASN A 181 9.93 1.24 -2.06
C ASN A 181 9.95 2.75 -1.76
N LEU A 182 8.90 3.46 -2.18
CA LEU A 182 8.74 4.91 -1.96
C LEU A 182 7.56 5.27 -1.03
N HIS A 183 6.88 4.29 -0.44
CA HIS A 183 5.79 4.57 0.51
C HIS A 183 6.31 4.70 1.95
N GLN A 184 7.38 3.98 2.29
CA GLN A 184 8.10 4.17 3.54
C GLN A 184 8.99 5.41 3.47
N ASP A 185 9.11 6.10 4.60
CA ASP A 185 9.95 7.26 4.74
C ASP A 185 10.81 7.18 6.01
N TRP A 186 11.53 8.26 6.28
CA TRP A 186 12.45 8.35 7.40
C TRP A 186 11.78 8.26 8.78
N THR A 187 10.45 8.35 8.86
CA THR A 187 9.71 8.24 10.12
C THR A 187 9.72 6.81 10.69
N GLU A 188 9.97 5.79 9.86
CA GLU A 188 10.06 4.39 10.31
C GLU A 188 11.13 4.19 11.39
N PHE A 189 12.25 4.93 11.28
CA PHE A 189 13.29 4.93 12.32
C PHE A 189 12.74 5.45 13.65
N VAL A 190 12.00 6.57 13.61
CA VAL A 190 11.42 7.19 14.81
C VAL A 190 10.38 6.28 15.46
N LEU A 191 9.53 5.63 14.64
CA LEU A 191 8.51 4.71 15.12
C LEU A 191 9.11 3.45 15.76
N ALA A 192 10.23 2.96 15.21
CA ALA A 192 10.99 1.87 15.81
C ALA A 192 11.66 2.30 17.13
N ASP A 193 12.27 3.49 17.16
CA ASP A 193 13.02 3.98 18.32
C ASP A 193 12.13 4.29 19.52
N LEU A 194 10.91 4.79 19.26
CA LEU A 194 9.89 5.01 20.29
C LEU A 194 9.25 3.70 20.79
N GLY A 195 9.58 2.56 20.20
CA GLY A 195 8.99 1.25 20.53
C GLY A 195 7.54 1.09 20.06
N THR A 196 7.00 2.04 19.31
CA THR A 196 5.65 1.98 18.73
C THR A 196 5.55 0.84 17.70
N HIS A 197 6.61 0.66 16.91
CA HIS A 197 6.75 -0.44 15.96
C HIS A 197 7.92 -1.33 16.36
N THR A 198 7.66 -2.62 16.59
CA THR A 198 8.72 -3.61 16.79
C THR A 198 8.80 -4.51 15.56
N TYR A 199 9.96 -4.62 14.92
CA TYR A 199 10.17 -5.47 13.75
C TYR A 199 10.92 -6.75 14.13
N GLU A 200 10.67 -7.84 13.39
CA GLU A 200 11.41 -9.09 13.57
C GLU A 200 12.88 -8.91 13.16
N ALA A 201 13.79 -9.41 13.99
CA ALA A 201 15.22 -9.35 13.74
C ALA A 201 15.66 -10.44 12.75
N VAL A 202 15.53 -10.17 11.45
CA VAL A 202 16.02 -11.05 10.39
C VAL A 202 17.52 -10.80 10.16
N SER A 203 18.29 -11.88 9.97
CA SER A 203 19.71 -11.79 9.61
C SER A 203 19.87 -11.23 8.19
N LEU A 204 20.53 -10.08 8.07
CA LEU A 204 20.78 -9.40 6.80
C LEU A 204 22.27 -9.48 6.45
N ASP A 205 22.59 -10.16 5.36
CA ASP A 205 23.96 -10.21 4.85
C ASP A 205 24.30 -8.97 4.00
N ALA A 206 25.52 -8.94 3.44
CA ALA A 206 25.96 -7.85 2.56
C ALA A 206 25.30 -7.88 1.17
N SER A 207 24.75 -9.03 0.77
CA SER A 207 24.04 -9.22 -0.51
C SER A 207 22.54 -8.91 -0.43
N SER A 208 22.03 -8.71 0.78
CA SER A 208 20.64 -8.42 1.10
C SER A 208 20.27 -7.01 0.65
N ARG A 209 19.86 -6.90 -0.62
CA ARG A 209 19.46 -5.66 -1.28
C ARG A 209 18.24 -5.87 -2.18
N ALA A 210 17.41 -4.84 -2.30
CA ALA A 210 16.17 -4.89 -3.09
C ALA A 210 16.42 -4.90 -4.60
N PHE A 211 17.45 -4.17 -5.04
CA PHE A 211 17.79 -4.01 -6.45
C PHE A 211 19.15 -4.61 -6.74
N GLN A 212 19.24 -5.37 -7.82
CA GLN A 212 20.48 -6.03 -8.26
C GLN A 212 21.16 -5.29 -9.41
N GLN A 213 20.41 -4.47 -10.13
CA GLN A 213 20.86 -3.73 -11.31
C GLN A 213 20.31 -2.30 -11.26
N ARG A 214 21.05 -1.34 -11.81
CA ARG A 214 20.65 0.07 -11.77
C ARG A 214 19.38 0.32 -12.56
N GLU A 215 19.22 -0.37 -13.68
CA GLU A 215 18.07 -0.30 -14.58
C GLU A 215 16.77 -0.64 -13.85
N GLN A 216 16.82 -1.46 -12.81
CA GLN A 216 15.65 -1.79 -11.98
C GLN A 216 15.21 -0.59 -11.13
N ILE A 217 16.16 0.20 -10.63
CA ILE A 217 15.89 1.43 -9.87
C ILE A 217 15.29 2.47 -10.81
N ASP A 218 15.87 2.64 -12.00
CA ASP A 218 15.39 3.58 -13.01
C ASP A 218 13.98 3.22 -13.50
N ALA A 219 13.74 1.94 -13.78
CA ALA A 219 12.41 1.43 -14.15
C ALA A 219 11.38 1.67 -13.03
N TYR A 220 11.74 1.45 -11.77
CA TYR A 220 10.84 1.74 -10.65
C TYR A 220 10.44 3.22 -10.62
N LEU A 221 11.43 4.12 -10.72
CA LEU A 221 11.22 5.56 -10.66
C LEU A 221 10.39 6.05 -11.85
N HIS A 222 10.67 5.55 -13.05
CA HIS A 222 9.86 5.82 -14.25
C HIS A 222 8.40 5.41 -14.06
N LEU A 223 8.15 4.17 -13.60
CA LEU A 223 6.78 3.69 -13.33
C LEU A 223 6.10 4.48 -12.20
N HIS A 224 6.86 4.95 -11.21
CA HIS A 224 6.34 5.81 -10.15
C HIS A 224 5.92 7.19 -10.67
N GLN A 225 6.74 7.79 -11.53
CA GLN A 225 6.43 9.07 -12.15
C GLN A 225 5.19 8.96 -13.04
N CYS A 226 5.11 7.95 -13.93
CA CYS A 226 3.92 7.71 -14.73
C CYS A 226 2.67 7.48 -13.86
N ARG A 227 2.84 6.91 -12.66
CA ARG A 227 1.75 6.74 -11.71
C ARG A 227 1.27 8.07 -11.13
N GLN A 228 2.17 8.97 -10.76
CA GLN A 228 1.82 10.30 -10.25
C GLN A 228 1.10 11.12 -11.30
N GLU A 229 1.63 11.13 -12.53
CA GLU A 229 1.01 11.83 -13.66
C GLU A 229 -0.38 11.25 -14.00
N LEU A 230 -0.58 9.93 -13.88
CA LEU A 230 -1.90 9.33 -14.05
C LEU A 230 -2.92 9.78 -12.97
N ASP A 231 -2.45 10.04 -11.74
CA ASP A 231 -3.31 10.52 -10.67
C ASP A 231 -3.72 11.99 -10.87
N GLU A 232 -2.97 12.75 -11.67
CA GLU A 232 -3.25 14.14 -12.07
C GLU A 232 -3.95 14.26 -13.44
N ALA A 233 -3.92 13.21 -14.26
CA ALA A 233 -4.48 13.22 -15.61
C ALA A 233 -6.01 13.41 -15.61
N THR A 234 -6.48 14.41 -16.35
CA THR A 234 -7.92 14.76 -16.46
C THR A 234 -8.50 14.57 -17.85
N ASP A 235 -7.68 14.55 -18.89
CA ASP A 235 -8.13 14.47 -20.29
C ASP A 235 -7.68 13.17 -20.98
N ALA A 236 -8.17 12.98 -22.20
CA ALA A 236 -7.93 11.77 -22.99
C ALA A 236 -6.53 11.69 -23.59
N ASP A 237 -5.97 12.83 -23.98
CA ASP A 237 -4.66 12.88 -24.63
C ASP A 237 -3.54 12.54 -23.65
N ALA A 238 -3.66 12.98 -22.40
CA ALA A 238 -2.77 12.61 -21.31
C ALA A 238 -2.71 11.09 -21.11
N LEU A 239 -3.84 10.38 -21.19
CA LEU A 239 -3.86 8.92 -21.04
C LEU A 239 -3.13 8.21 -22.19
N ASN A 240 -3.28 8.69 -23.43
CA ASN A 240 -2.58 8.13 -24.58
C ASN A 240 -1.07 8.36 -24.51
N ILE A 241 -0.64 9.56 -24.12
CA ILE A 241 0.76 9.90 -23.91
C ILE A 241 1.37 9.02 -22.80
N LEU A 242 0.65 8.83 -21.69
CA LEU A 242 1.08 7.96 -20.60
C LEU A 242 1.20 6.50 -21.05
N LEU A 243 0.23 5.98 -21.81
CA LEU A 243 0.25 4.62 -22.32
C LEU A 243 1.45 4.35 -23.24
N ALA A 244 1.84 5.34 -24.05
CA ALA A 244 3.01 5.28 -24.93
C ALA A 244 4.34 5.31 -24.17
N ARG A 245 4.39 5.99 -23.01
CA ARG A 245 5.59 6.05 -22.15
C ARG A 245 5.81 4.80 -21.32
N ILE A 246 4.78 4.03 -21.03
CA ILE A 246 4.91 2.75 -20.32
C ILE A 246 5.48 1.71 -21.30
N PRO A 247 6.57 1.01 -20.96
CA PRO A 247 7.15 -0.01 -21.84
C PRO A 247 6.15 -1.06 -22.30
N THR A 248 6.22 -1.42 -23.58
CA THR A 248 5.35 -2.44 -24.19
C THR A 248 5.73 -3.83 -23.69
N GLU A 249 7.01 -4.14 -23.75
CA GLU A 249 7.56 -5.43 -23.31
C GLU A 249 7.47 -5.58 -21.78
N PRO A 250 7.15 -6.78 -21.29
CA PRO A 250 7.22 -7.09 -19.86
C PRO A 250 8.64 -6.95 -19.30
N TYR A 251 8.74 -6.55 -18.04
CA TYR A 251 10.03 -6.60 -17.36
C TYR A 251 10.41 -8.05 -17.02
N PRO A 252 11.69 -8.45 -17.15
CA PRO A 252 12.14 -9.78 -16.72
C PRO A 252 12.04 -9.98 -15.20
N ASN A 253 11.98 -8.90 -14.43
CA ASN A 253 11.86 -8.92 -13.00
C ASN A 253 10.38 -8.91 -12.58
N ASP A 254 9.95 -9.95 -11.86
CA ASP A 254 8.54 -10.19 -11.52
C ASP A 254 7.89 -9.03 -10.76
N TRP A 255 8.59 -8.44 -9.79
CA TRP A 255 8.00 -7.38 -8.96
C TRP A 255 7.88 -6.06 -9.73
N LEU A 256 8.81 -5.75 -10.64
CA LEU A 256 8.71 -4.62 -11.57
C LEU A 256 7.59 -4.85 -12.57
N GLU A 257 7.46 -6.07 -13.10
CA GLU A 257 6.39 -6.42 -14.01
C GLU A 257 5.04 -6.31 -13.33
N GLU A 258 4.91 -6.75 -12.08
CA GLU A 258 3.69 -6.58 -11.30
C GLU A 258 3.33 -5.09 -11.15
N ARG A 259 4.33 -4.24 -10.89
CA ARG A 259 4.15 -2.78 -10.79
C ARG A 259 3.69 -2.19 -12.12
N ARG A 260 4.31 -2.57 -13.24
CA ARG A 260 3.93 -2.15 -14.60
C ARG A 260 2.51 -2.60 -14.92
N SER A 261 2.21 -3.87 -14.69
CA SER A 261 0.88 -4.48 -14.87
C SER A 261 -0.20 -3.78 -14.05
N LYS A 262 0.08 -3.44 -12.79
CA LYS A 262 -0.84 -2.68 -11.93
C LYS A 262 -1.04 -1.24 -12.42
N LEU A 263 0.00 -0.58 -12.92
CA LEU A 263 -0.11 0.76 -13.51
C LEU A 263 -0.99 0.72 -14.77
N LEU A 264 -0.73 -0.21 -15.69
CA LEU A 264 -1.56 -0.43 -16.88
C LEU A 264 -3.02 -0.72 -16.51
N PHE A 265 -3.27 -1.55 -15.50
CA PHE A 265 -4.61 -1.82 -15.01
C PHE A 265 -5.30 -0.54 -14.52
N ARG A 266 -4.62 0.30 -13.74
CA ARG A 266 -5.16 1.57 -13.24
C ARG A 266 -5.41 2.56 -14.38
N LEU A 267 -4.52 2.63 -15.37
CA LEU A 267 -4.69 3.45 -16.58
C LEU A 267 -5.95 2.98 -17.34
N GLY A 268 -6.08 1.66 -17.56
CA GLY A 268 -7.25 1.05 -18.19
C GLY A 268 -8.54 1.35 -17.45
N ARG A 269 -8.53 1.38 -16.10
CA ARG A 269 -9.70 1.78 -15.29
C ARG A 269 -10.05 3.26 -15.46
N HIS A 270 -9.06 4.13 -15.60
CA HIS A 270 -9.27 5.55 -15.86
C HIS A 270 -9.88 5.74 -17.26
N ALA A 271 -9.29 5.12 -18.29
CA ALA A 271 -9.80 5.13 -19.66
C ALA A 271 -11.24 4.57 -19.75
N GLU A 272 -11.53 3.49 -19.02
CA GLU A 272 -12.87 2.89 -18.95
C GLU A 272 -13.92 3.86 -18.37
N ARG A 273 -13.56 4.65 -17.35
CA ARG A 273 -14.45 5.67 -16.76
C ARG A 273 -14.75 6.79 -17.75
N GLN A 274 -13.77 7.15 -18.58
CA GLN A 274 -13.91 8.13 -19.65
C GLN A 274 -14.50 7.54 -20.95
N GLN A 275 -14.90 6.26 -20.94
CA GLN A 275 -15.46 5.56 -22.11
C GLN A 275 -14.50 5.45 -23.31
N GLN A 276 -13.19 5.53 -23.08
CA GLN A 276 -12.17 5.30 -24.09
C GLN A 276 -11.88 3.80 -24.21
N TRP A 277 -12.77 3.07 -24.88
CA TRP A 277 -12.75 1.60 -24.92
C TRP A 277 -11.47 1.03 -25.52
N SER A 278 -10.96 1.61 -26.61
CA SER A 278 -9.73 1.14 -27.28
C SER A 278 -8.50 1.25 -26.36
N VAL A 279 -8.33 2.39 -25.69
CA VAL A 279 -7.24 2.62 -24.73
C VAL A 279 -7.37 1.65 -23.55
N ALA A 280 -8.59 1.50 -23.01
CA ALA A 280 -8.85 0.58 -21.90
C ALA A 280 -8.55 -0.87 -22.28
N GLU A 281 -8.94 -1.31 -23.47
CA GLU A 281 -8.65 -2.66 -23.97
C GLU A 281 -7.15 -2.88 -24.11
N SER A 282 -6.42 -1.96 -24.75
CA SER A 282 -4.97 -2.04 -24.93
C SER A 282 -4.24 -2.17 -23.59
N CYS A 283 -4.67 -1.39 -22.60
CA CYS A 283 -4.13 -1.46 -21.24
C CYS A 283 -4.34 -2.83 -20.60
N TYR A 284 -5.58 -3.35 -20.65
CA TYR A 284 -5.88 -4.64 -20.05
C TYR A 284 -5.26 -5.82 -20.80
N GLN A 285 -5.05 -5.71 -22.11
CA GLN A 285 -4.33 -6.70 -22.91
C GLN A 285 -2.85 -6.78 -22.53
N ARG A 286 -2.22 -5.62 -22.28
CA ARG A 286 -0.79 -5.52 -21.91
C ARG A 286 -0.53 -5.78 -20.42
N SER A 287 -1.56 -5.92 -19.60
CA SER A 287 -1.47 -6.09 -18.16
C SER A 287 -1.67 -7.55 -17.75
N ALA A 288 -0.69 -8.13 -17.07
CA ALA A 288 -0.80 -9.42 -16.41
C ALA A 288 -1.47 -9.31 -15.01
N TYR A 289 -2.02 -8.15 -14.65
CA TYR A 289 -2.66 -7.97 -13.36
C TYR A 289 -3.93 -8.85 -13.28
N ARG A 290 -4.12 -9.54 -12.15
CA ARG A 290 -5.14 -10.60 -11.97
C ARG A 290 -6.57 -10.25 -12.38
N GLU A 291 -6.97 -8.97 -12.29
CA GLU A 291 -8.31 -8.50 -12.66
C GLU A 291 -8.40 -8.03 -14.12
N ALA A 292 -7.26 -7.83 -14.80
CA ALA A 292 -7.20 -7.21 -16.13
C ALA A 292 -7.97 -8.02 -17.18
N ARG A 293 -7.83 -9.35 -17.20
CA ARG A 293 -8.52 -10.21 -18.18
C ARG A 293 -10.04 -10.11 -18.04
N THR A 294 -10.58 -10.19 -16.82
CA THR A 294 -12.02 -9.98 -16.56
C THR A 294 -12.49 -8.59 -16.95
N ARG A 295 -11.70 -7.54 -16.68
CA ARG A 295 -12.04 -6.18 -17.12
C ARG A 295 -11.99 -6.04 -18.65
N ARG A 296 -11.04 -6.69 -19.32
CA ARG A 296 -10.95 -6.71 -20.79
C ARG A 296 -12.20 -7.32 -21.42
N ILE A 297 -12.67 -8.47 -20.92
CA ILE A 297 -13.93 -9.09 -21.37
C ILE A 297 -15.08 -8.09 -21.26
N ARG A 298 -15.18 -7.38 -20.14
CA ARG A 298 -16.22 -6.36 -19.93
C ARG A 298 -16.09 -5.15 -20.86
N VAL A 299 -14.87 -4.71 -21.15
CA VAL A 299 -14.63 -3.61 -22.11
C VAL A 299 -15.02 -4.04 -23.52
N LEU A 300 -14.60 -5.22 -23.97
CA LEU A 300 -14.99 -5.79 -25.26
C LEU A 300 -16.53 -5.88 -25.39
N GLU A 301 -17.20 -6.37 -24.35
CA GLU A 301 -18.66 -6.41 -24.29
C GLU A 301 -19.30 -5.00 -24.41
N ARG A 302 -18.79 -4.01 -23.67
CA ARG A 302 -19.30 -2.63 -23.75
C ARG A 302 -19.01 -1.96 -25.08
N ASN A 303 -17.92 -2.35 -25.73
CA ASN A 303 -17.55 -1.91 -27.07
C ASN A 303 -18.24 -2.74 -28.18
N GLN A 304 -19.25 -3.56 -27.82
CA GLN A 304 -20.06 -4.37 -28.72
C GLN A 304 -19.27 -5.45 -29.51
N GLN A 305 -18.06 -5.79 -29.06
CA GLN A 305 -17.24 -6.86 -29.62
C GLN A 305 -17.58 -8.20 -28.93
N TYR A 306 -18.83 -8.64 -29.07
CA TYR A 306 -19.36 -9.77 -28.31
C TYR A 306 -18.64 -11.09 -28.57
N THR A 307 -18.30 -11.37 -29.84
CA THR A 307 -17.56 -12.59 -30.22
C THR A 307 -16.19 -12.65 -29.54
N ALA A 308 -15.42 -11.56 -29.62
CA ALA A 308 -14.11 -11.46 -28.96
C ALA A 308 -14.22 -11.55 -27.43
N ALA A 309 -15.26 -10.95 -26.82
CA ALA A 309 -15.52 -11.07 -25.39
C ALA A 309 -15.83 -12.53 -24.99
N HIS A 310 -16.63 -13.24 -25.79
CA HIS A 310 -16.98 -14.64 -25.56
C HIS A 310 -15.76 -15.57 -25.71
N GLU A 311 -14.97 -15.42 -26.77
CA GLU A 311 -13.74 -16.20 -26.99
C GLU A 311 -12.74 -16.01 -25.85
N LEU A 312 -12.52 -14.76 -25.41
CA LEU A 312 -11.64 -14.47 -24.29
C LEU A 312 -12.18 -15.04 -22.97
N ALA A 313 -13.51 -15.02 -22.77
CA ALA A 313 -14.14 -15.64 -21.61
C ALA A 313 -13.99 -17.16 -21.60
N GLN A 314 -14.10 -17.83 -22.76
CA GLN A 314 -13.86 -19.26 -22.87
C GLN A 314 -12.41 -19.62 -22.55
N LEU A 315 -11.46 -18.87 -23.11
CA LEU A 315 -10.03 -19.04 -22.82
C LEU A 315 -9.72 -18.84 -21.33
N ALA A 316 -10.35 -17.84 -20.69
CA ALA A 316 -10.17 -17.60 -19.27
C ALA A 316 -10.63 -18.78 -18.41
N LEU A 317 -11.72 -19.46 -18.76
CA LEU A 317 -12.21 -20.63 -18.01
C LEU A 317 -11.34 -21.88 -18.17
N THR A 318 -10.56 -21.99 -19.25
CA THR A 318 -9.68 -23.14 -19.47
C THR A 318 -8.31 -23.01 -18.81
N ASP A 319 -7.84 -21.77 -18.63
CA ASP A 319 -6.45 -21.45 -18.25
C ASP A 319 -6.31 -20.79 -16.88
N THR A 320 -7.41 -20.34 -16.25
CA THR A 320 -7.31 -19.65 -14.96
C THR A 320 -7.06 -20.61 -13.80
N THR A 321 -6.13 -20.21 -12.93
CA THR A 321 -5.90 -20.80 -11.61
C THR A 321 -6.49 -19.93 -10.49
N ASN A 322 -7.16 -18.83 -10.83
CA ASN A 322 -7.70 -17.85 -9.89
C ASN A 322 -9.22 -18.01 -9.74
N ASP A 323 -9.65 -18.49 -8.58
CA ASP A 323 -11.08 -18.67 -8.24
C ASP A 323 -11.94 -17.42 -8.48
N ALA A 324 -11.39 -16.22 -8.22
CA ALA A 324 -12.13 -14.97 -8.37
C ALA A 324 -12.40 -14.62 -9.83
N GLU A 325 -11.41 -14.85 -10.70
CA GLU A 325 -11.57 -14.69 -12.14
C GLU A 325 -12.58 -15.71 -12.67
N GLN A 326 -12.43 -16.98 -12.30
CA GLN A 326 -13.32 -18.06 -12.71
C GLN A 326 -14.78 -17.74 -12.35
N GLN A 327 -15.04 -17.34 -11.11
CA GLN A 327 -16.38 -16.96 -10.63
C GLN A 327 -16.96 -15.78 -11.42
N ALA A 328 -16.16 -14.75 -11.68
CA ALA A 328 -16.60 -13.57 -12.43
C ALA A 328 -16.95 -13.93 -13.88
N VAL A 329 -16.10 -14.71 -14.55
CA VAL A 329 -16.30 -15.13 -15.94
C VAL A 329 -17.53 -16.05 -16.06
N LEU A 330 -17.72 -17.00 -15.14
CA LEU A 330 -18.91 -17.86 -15.11
C LEU A 330 -20.22 -17.09 -14.99
N ARG A 331 -20.24 -15.95 -14.29
CA ARG A 331 -21.42 -15.08 -14.19
C ARG A 331 -21.68 -14.28 -15.46
N MET A 332 -20.63 -13.89 -16.18
CA MET A 332 -20.75 -13.16 -17.45
C MET A 332 -21.16 -14.07 -18.60
N MET A 333 -20.75 -15.35 -18.55
CA MET A 333 -20.89 -16.31 -19.65
C MET A 333 -22.34 -16.47 -20.18
N PRO A 334 -23.39 -16.65 -19.35
CA PRO A 334 -24.78 -16.74 -19.82
C PRO A 334 -25.26 -15.53 -20.61
N ARG A 335 -24.75 -14.33 -20.27
CA ARG A 335 -25.08 -13.09 -20.97
C ARG A 335 -24.32 -12.99 -22.29
N LEU A 336 -23.02 -13.29 -22.30
CA LEU A 336 -22.19 -13.28 -23.51
C LEU A 336 -22.67 -14.31 -24.54
N GLN A 337 -23.05 -15.51 -24.11
CA GLN A 337 -23.61 -16.55 -24.98
C GLN A 337 -24.88 -16.08 -25.68
N ARG A 338 -25.80 -15.45 -24.96
CA ARG A 338 -27.03 -14.89 -25.55
C ARG A 338 -26.74 -13.77 -26.55
N LEU A 339 -25.80 -12.88 -26.23
CA LEU A 339 -25.39 -11.80 -27.14
C LEU A 339 -24.75 -12.34 -28.44
N CYS A 340 -24.15 -13.52 -28.39
CA CYS A 340 -23.59 -14.21 -29.57
C CYS A 340 -24.57 -15.19 -30.24
N GLY A 341 -25.82 -15.30 -29.77
CA GLY A 341 -26.82 -16.20 -30.34
C GLY A 341 -26.70 -17.68 -29.93
N TYR A 342 -25.90 -18.02 -28.93
CA TYR A 342 -25.76 -19.38 -28.40
C TYR A 342 -26.80 -19.71 -27.31
N ALA A 343 -27.11 -21.00 -27.16
CA ALA A 343 -27.95 -21.49 -26.06
C ALA A 343 -27.20 -21.39 -24.72
N SER A 344 -27.81 -20.72 -23.74
CA SER A 344 -27.21 -20.51 -22.41
C SER A 344 -27.51 -21.67 -21.47
N LYS A 345 -26.47 -22.26 -20.85
CA LYS A 345 -26.64 -23.20 -19.74
C LYS A 345 -26.83 -22.44 -18.42
N LYS A 346 -27.76 -22.87 -17.56
CA LYS A 346 -27.91 -22.32 -16.20
C LYS A 346 -26.73 -22.75 -15.34
N THR A 347 -26.20 -21.80 -14.56
CA THR A 347 -25.17 -22.07 -13.55
C THR A 347 -25.79 -22.80 -12.36
N ALA A 348 -25.18 -23.89 -11.89
CA ALA A 348 -25.62 -24.58 -10.68
C ALA A 348 -25.39 -23.70 -9.45
N SER A 349 -26.35 -23.67 -8.51
CA SER A 349 -26.19 -22.99 -7.22
C SER A 349 -25.30 -23.84 -6.30
N CYS A 350 -24.42 -23.20 -5.52
CA CYS A 350 -23.65 -23.85 -4.47
C CYS A 350 -24.61 -24.39 -3.38
N PRO A 351 -24.73 -25.70 -3.18
CA PRO A 351 -25.59 -26.28 -2.14
C PRO A 351 -24.88 -26.28 -0.78
N GLY A 352 -25.64 -26.14 0.32
CA GLY A 352 -25.22 -26.63 1.63
C GLY A 352 -24.79 -25.62 2.71
N ILE A 353 -24.92 -24.30 2.50
CA ILE A 353 -24.65 -23.32 3.57
C ILE A 353 -25.82 -23.31 4.57
N VAL A 354 -25.53 -23.60 5.84
CA VAL A 354 -26.51 -23.53 6.93
C VAL A 354 -26.93 -22.07 7.13
N ARG A 355 -28.24 -21.81 7.03
CA ARG A 355 -28.84 -20.50 7.28
C ARG A 355 -29.38 -20.43 8.70
N ILE A 356 -29.06 -19.35 9.40
CA ILE A 356 -29.61 -18.99 10.71
C ILE A 356 -30.35 -17.66 10.52
N ASP A 357 -31.57 -17.55 11.02
CA ASP A 357 -32.32 -16.30 11.04
C ASP A 357 -32.48 -15.87 12.51
N VAL A 358 -32.09 -14.63 12.82
CA VAL A 358 -32.20 -14.06 14.17
C VAL A 358 -33.01 -12.78 14.10
N THR A 359 -34.00 -12.66 14.99
CA THR A 359 -34.77 -11.43 15.15
C THR A 359 -34.20 -10.65 16.32
N LEU A 360 -33.61 -9.47 16.05
CA LEU A 360 -33.05 -8.60 17.07
C LEU A 360 -33.88 -7.31 17.19
N PRO A 361 -34.17 -6.84 18.41
CA PRO A 361 -34.83 -5.53 18.61
C PRO A 361 -33.94 -4.41 18.06
N ALA A 362 -34.51 -3.23 17.79
CA ALA A 362 -33.69 -2.08 17.42
C ALA A 362 -32.72 -1.74 18.57
N PRO A 363 -31.43 -1.49 18.28
CA PRO A 363 -30.45 -1.32 19.34
C PRO A 363 -30.66 0.03 20.01
N ALA A 364 -30.55 0.06 21.35
CA ALA A 364 -30.72 1.30 22.13
C ALA A 364 -29.59 2.33 21.86
N GLN A 365 -28.44 1.87 21.34
CA GLN A 365 -27.29 2.67 20.95
C GLN A 365 -26.75 2.19 19.60
N THR A 366 -26.06 3.07 18.87
CA THR A 366 -25.43 2.71 17.59
C THR A 366 -24.32 1.68 17.81
N THR A 367 -24.64 0.41 17.57
CA THR A 367 -23.73 -0.72 17.69
C THR A 367 -23.60 -1.40 16.33
N ARG A 368 -22.46 -2.06 16.07
CA ARG A 368 -22.29 -2.87 14.87
C ARG A 368 -23.16 -4.12 14.96
N ILE A 369 -23.76 -4.54 13.86
CA ILE A 369 -24.72 -5.64 13.85
C ILE A 369 -24.06 -6.98 14.21
N GLU A 370 -22.79 -7.14 13.85
CA GLU A 370 -21.96 -8.30 14.17
C GLU A 370 -21.75 -8.42 15.68
N GLU A 371 -21.60 -7.30 16.38
CA GLU A 371 -21.48 -7.26 17.84
C GLU A 371 -22.82 -7.56 18.52
N GLU A 372 -23.94 -7.08 17.98
CA GLU A 372 -25.28 -7.46 18.48
C GLU A 372 -25.52 -8.97 18.36
N VAL A 373 -25.16 -9.58 17.22
CA VAL A 373 -25.26 -11.02 17.02
C VAL A 373 -24.30 -11.77 17.94
N ARG A 374 -23.07 -11.29 18.11
CA ARG A 374 -22.09 -11.88 19.04
C ARG A 374 -22.65 -11.90 20.46
N GLN A 375 -23.21 -10.80 20.94
CA GLN A 375 -23.84 -10.70 22.26
C GLN A 375 -25.06 -11.62 22.40
N HIS A 376 -25.88 -11.71 21.36
CA HIS A 376 -27.06 -12.59 21.36
C HIS A 376 -26.70 -14.07 21.41
N LEU A 377 -25.61 -14.48 20.75
CA LEU A 377 -25.17 -15.88 20.68
C LEU A 377 -24.25 -16.28 21.83
N ALA A 378 -23.59 -15.34 22.50
CA ALA A 378 -22.65 -15.63 23.56
C ALA A 378 -23.36 -16.12 24.82
N GLU A 379 -22.97 -17.29 25.29
CA GLU A 379 -23.35 -17.87 26.58
C GLU A 379 -22.08 -18.27 27.34
N ASP A 380 -22.12 -18.40 28.66
CA ASP A 380 -20.94 -18.78 29.46
C ASP A 380 -20.35 -20.13 29.01
N ALA A 381 -21.21 -21.10 28.67
CA ALA A 381 -20.81 -22.41 28.14
C ALA A 381 -20.51 -22.40 26.63
N ALA A 382 -20.87 -21.32 25.92
CA ALA A 382 -20.74 -21.20 24.48
C ALA A 382 -20.24 -19.81 24.04
N PRO A 383 -19.01 -19.40 24.43
CA PRO A 383 -18.52 -18.05 24.19
C PRO A 383 -18.38 -17.77 22.69
N ALA A 384 -18.74 -16.54 22.28
CA ALA A 384 -18.66 -16.06 20.91
C ALA A 384 -17.76 -14.82 20.80
N PHE A 385 -16.91 -14.82 19.78
CA PHE A 385 -15.89 -13.79 19.52
C PHE A 385 -16.04 -13.21 18.12
N TYR A 386 -15.84 -11.90 18.00
CA TYR A 386 -15.66 -11.24 16.70
C TYR A 386 -14.19 -11.37 16.28
N VAL A 387 -13.96 -12.03 15.14
CA VAL A 387 -12.61 -12.36 14.67
C VAL A 387 -12.36 -12.00 13.22
N GLU A 388 -13.37 -12.07 12.35
CA GLU A 388 -13.28 -11.84 10.90
C GLU A 388 -12.02 -12.53 10.31
N ASN A 389 -11.12 -11.76 9.69
CA ASN A 389 -9.90 -12.25 9.08
C ASN A 389 -8.76 -12.46 10.08
N ALA A 390 -8.91 -12.09 11.35
CA ALA A 390 -7.82 -12.04 12.30
C ALA A 390 -7.39 -13.43 12.80
N LEU A 391 -8.33 -14.30 13.17
CA LEU A 391 -8.02 -15.55 13.85
C LEU A 391 -7.19 -16.51 12.98
N PHE A 392 -7.73 -16.96 11.84
CA PHE A 392 -7.02 -17.94 10.99
C PHE A 392 -5.72 -17.39 10.41
N ASN A 393 -5.68 -16.10 10.05
CA ASN A 393 -4.43 -15.47 9.61
C ASN A 393 -3.41 -15.44 10.75
N SER A 394 -3.81 -15.10 11.99
CA SER A 394 -2.87 -15.06 13.11
C SER A 394 -2.36 -16.44 13.48
N LEU A 395 -3.23 -17.46 13.54
CA LEU A 395 -2.81 -18.84 13.78
C LEU A 395 -1.83 -19.34 12.71
N PHE A 396 -2.09 -19.00 11.43
CA PHE A 396 -1.15 -19.29 10.34
C PHE A 396 0.19 -18.58 10.55
N GLY A 397 0.15 -17.28 10.86
CA GLY A 397 1.34 -16.44 11.08
C GLY A 397 2.19 -16.91 12.26
N LEU A 398 1.55 -17.37 13.34
CA LEU A 398 2.22 -17.90 14.53
C LEU A 398 2.83 -19.28 14.27
N LEU A 399 2.11 -20.17 13.56
CA LEU A 399 2.64 -21.50 13.22
C LEU A 399 3.83 -21.39 12.26
N CYS A 400 3.73 -20.52 11.25
CA CYS A 400 4.71 -20.41 10.18
C CYS A 400 5.70 -19.24 10.40
N TRP A 401 5.83 -18.70 11.61
CA TRP A 401 6.59 -17.47 11.88
C TRP A 401 8.01 -17.54 11.31
N ASP A 402 8.74 -18.59 11.64
CA ASP A 402 10.13 -18.78 11.21
C ASP A 402 10.25 -18.93 9.69
N THR A 403 9.24 -19.51 9.04
CA THR A 403 9.18 -19.59 7.57
C THR A 403 8.92 -18.23 6.94
N LEU A 404 8.00 -17.44 7.50
CA LEU A 404 7.66 -16.11 7.01
C LEU A 404 8.85 -15.15 7.12
N PHE A 405 9.64 -15.27 8.20
CA PHE A 405 10.81 -14.44 8.47
C PHE A 405 12.14 -15.09 8.14
N ALA A 406 12.12 -16.20 7.38
CA ALA A 406 13.33 -16.85 6.90
C ALA A 406 14.16 -15.91 6.01
N SER A 407 15.48 -15.96 6.16
CA SER A 407 16.45 -15.16 5.41
C SER A 407 16.63 -15.65 3.97
N VAL A 408 15.55 -15.65 3.18
CA VAL A 408 15.57 -15.96 1.75
C VAL A 408 16.14 -14.75 0.98
N PRO A 409 17.04 -14.96 0.01
CA PRO A 409 17.61 -13.87 -0.79
C PRO A 409 16.55 -12.96 -1.40
N GLY A 410 16.67 -11.66 -1.16
CA GLY A 410 15.74 -10.64 -1.66
C GLY A 410 14.41 -10.51 -0.89
N ALA A 411 14.15 -11.38 0.10
CA ALA A 411 12.96 -11.26 0.94
C ALA A 411 13.11 -10.15 1.99
N PHE A 412 14.31 -10.03 2.57
CA PHE A 412 14.65 -9.01 3.55
C PHE A 412 15.95 -8.30 3.17
N PHE A 413 15.97 -6.98 3.25
CA PHE A 413 17.08 -6.11 2.85
C PHE A 413 17.16 -4.80 3.64
N HIS A 414 16.25 -4.58 4.61
CA HIS A 414 16.42 -3.56 5.66
C HIS A 414 15.67 -3.97 6.95
N PRO A 415 15.99 -3.34 8.10
CA PRO A 415 15.40 -3.72 9.40
C PRO A 415 13.90 -3.42 9.55
N PHE A 416 13.36 -2.46 8.79
CA PHE A 416 11.97 -1.98 8.91
C PHE A 416 10.95 -2.74 8.06
N GLN A 417 11.08 -4.07 7.97
CA GLN A 417 10.17 -4.91 7.19
C GLN A 417 9.21 -5.66 8.10
N HIS A 418 7.92 -5.35 7.99
CA HIS A 418 6.88 -6.08 8.72
C HIS A 418 6.69 -7.52 8.20
N GLY A 419 7.15 -7.81 6.97
CA GLY A 419 7.11 -9.12 6.33
C GLY A 419 8.01 -9.17 5.09
N PRO A 420 8.16 -10.35 4.47
CA PRO A 420 9.06 -10.53 3.34
C PRO A 420 8.56 -9.79 2.09
N ALA A 421 9.47 -9.19 1.33
CA ALA A 421 9.13 -8.44 0.11
C ALA A 421 8.49 -9.33 -0.97
N ASP A 422 8.84 -10.62 -1.00
CA ASP A 422 8.31 -11.61 -1.94
C ASP A 422 6.99 -12.26 -1.47
N LEU A 423 6.37 -11.79 -0.38
CA LEU A 423 5.17 -12.40 0.22
C LEU A 423 4.04 -12.67 -0.79
N LEU A 424 3.86 -11.77 -1.75
CA LEU A 424 2.78 -11.83 -2.73
C LEU A 424 3.25 -12.32 -4.11
N HIS A 425 4.48 -12.80 -4.22
CA HIS A 425 5.00 -13.38 -5.46
C HIS A 425 4.47 -14.81 -5.63
N ALA A 426 4.30 -15.23 -6.89
CA ALA A 426 3.78 -16.56 -7.23
C ALA A 426 4.67 -17.70 -6.73
N ASP A 427 5.98 -17.47 -6.60
CA ASP A 427 6.96 -18.45 -6.16
C ASP A 427 7.26 -18.40 -4.65
N PHE A 428 6.56 -17.55 -3.87
CA PHE A 428 6.76 -17.40 -2.43
C PHE A 428 6.76 -18.74 -1.68
N ARG A 429 5.72 -19.56 -1.93
CA ARG A 429 5.56 -20.91 -1.37
C ARG A 429 6.69 -21.83 -1.84
N LYS A 430 7.05 -21.77 -3.12
CA LYS A 430 8.07 -22.63 -3.74
C LYS A 430 9.44 -22.41 -3.12
N ARG A 431 9.83 -21.15 -2.87
CA ARG A 431 11.11 -20.79 -2.25
C ARG A 431 11.27 -21.29 -0.81
N ARG A 432 10.14 -21.55 -0.13
CA ARG A 432 10.07 -21.96 1.28
C ARG A 432 9.39 -23.32 1.45
N GLN A 433 9.35 -24.14 0.41
CA GLN A 433 8.52 -25.34 0.36
C GLN A 433 8.86 -26.34 1.49
N SER A 434 10.15 -26.54 1.77
CA SER A 434 10.60 -27.43 2.85
C SER A 434 10.18 -26.93 4.22
N LEU A 435 10.33 -25.63 4.50
CA LEU A 435 9.98 -25.01 5.78
C LEU A 435 8.46 -25.04 6.02
N PHE A 436 7.66 -24.73 4.99
CA PHE A 436 6.22 -24.90 5.08
C PHE A 436 5.81 -26.36 5.32
N ALA A 437 6.45 -27.31 4.64
CA ALA A 437 6.15 -28.73 4.85
C ALA A 437 6.41 -29.17 6.30
N GLU A 438 7.49 -28.70 6.92
CA GLU A 438 7.82 -28.98 8.33
C GLU A 438 6.73 -28.46 9.28
N HIS A 439 6.30 -27.21 9.15
CA HIS A 439 5.25 -26.68 10.03
C HIS A 439 3.87 -27.33 9.78
N PHE A 440 3.56 -27.71 8.54
CA PHE A 440 2.33 -28.42 8.23
C PHE A 440 2.35 -29.87 8.73
N ASP A 441 3.53 -30.47 8.92
CA ASP A 441 3.66 -31.78 9.56
C ASP A 441 3.30 -31.72 11.05
N GLN A 442 3.59 -30.60 11.72
CA GLN A 442 3.22 -30.37 13.13
C GLN A 442 1.70 -30.45 13.37
N LEU A 443 0.87 -30.16 12.35
CA LEU A 443 -0.59 -30.32 12.42
C LEU A 443 -1.01 -31.79 12.52
N HIS A 444 -0.19 -32.73 12.05
CA HIS A 444 -0.45 -34.17 12.19
C HIS A 444 0.07 -34.71 13.53
N THR A 445 1.20 -34.21 14.01
CA THR A 445 1.82 -34.67 15.27
C THR A 445 1.23 -34.01 16.53
N GLY A 446 0.51 -32.90 16.38
CA GLY A 446 -0.05 -32.12 17.49
C GLY A 446 0.89 -31.03 18.05
N GLN A 447 2.16 -31.02 17.64
CA GLN A 447 3.17 -30.06 18.12
C GLN A 447 2.82 -28.60 17.78
N TYR A 448 1.96 -28.38 16.78
CA TYR A 448 1.56 -27.04 16.34
C TYR A 448 1.01 -26.16 17.47
N GLN A 449 0.36 -26.75 18.49
CA GLN A 449 -0.21 -26.01 19.61
C GLN A 449 0.89 -25.35 20.45
N GLU A 450 1.95 -26.09 20.77
CA GLU A 450 3.10 -25.59 21.54
C GLU A 450 3.86 -24.53 20.75
N THR A 451 4.11 -24.79 19.45
CA THR A 451 4.75 -23.82 18.55
C THR A 451 4.01 -22.50 18.51
N ILE A 452 2.67 -22.54 18.35
CA ILE A 452 1.84 -21.33 18.30
C ILE A 452 1.90 -20.57 19.63
N ARG A 453 1.80 -21.26 20.78
CA ARG A 453 1.87 -20.63 22.11
C ARG A 453 3.22 -19.98 22.36
N CYS A 454 4.31 -20.70 22.08
CA CYS A 454 5.67 -20.20 22.22
C CYS A 454 5.91 -18.95 21.35
N ASN A 455 5.43 -18.97 20.10
CA ASN A 455 5.55 -17.80 19.22
C ASN A 455 4.63 -16.64 19.65
N PHE A 456 3.44 -16.92 20.18
CA PHE A 456 2.55 -15.89 20.70
C PHE A 456 3.20 -15.08 21.83
N GLU A 457 3.86 -15.77 22.77
CA GLU A 457 4.58 -15.14 23.87
C GLU A 457 5.86 -14.43 23.40
N ARG A 458 6.73 -15.14 22.66
CA ARG A 458 8.06 -14.62 22.27
C ARG A 458 8.00 -13.46 21.29
N LYS A 459 6.95 -13.42 20.45
CA LYS A 459 6.81 -12.45 19.35
C LYS A 459 5.76 -11.38 19.64
N ALA A 460 5.23 -11.34 20.86
CA ALA A 460 4.21 -10.37 21.27
C ALA A 460 4.58 -8.93 20.86
N GLY A 461 3.69 -8.29 20.10
CA GLY A 461 3.86 -6.91 19.63
C GLY A 461 4.79 -6.74 18.41
N VAL A 462 5.42 -7.81 17.91
CA VAL A 462 6.23 -7.75 16.69
C VAL A 462 5.33 -7.65 15.45
N LEU A 463 5.58 -6.67 14.59
CA LEU A 463 4.81 -6.46 13.37
C LEU A 463 4.91 -7.67 12.45
N SER A 464 3.76 -8.08 11.92
CA SER A 464 3.60 -9.23 11.03
C SER A 464 2.49 -8.98 10.02
N PRO A 465 2.59 -9.49 8.77
CA PRO A 465 1.52 -9.33 7.79
C PRO A 465 0.26 -10.16 8.12
N PHE A 466 0.36 -11.11 9.06
CA PHE A 466 -0.70 -12.07 9.37
C PHE A 466 -1.21 -12.02 10.82
N VAL A 467 -0.36 -11.66 11.79
CA VAL A 467 -0.73 -11.70 13.22
C VAL A 467 -1.33 -10.39 13.68
N TYR A 468 -2.56 -10.44 14.18
CA TYR A 468 -3.31 -9.29 14.67
C TYR A 468 -3.34 -9.32 16.20
N TRP A 469 -2.28 -8.85 16.86
CA TRP A 469 -2.12 -8.92 18.32
C TRP A 469 -3.30 -8.33 19.11
N GLY A 470 -3.85 -7.19 18.66
CA GLY A 470 -5.00 -6.55 19.31
C GLY A 470 -6.34 -7.28 19.14
N ALA A 471 -6.42 -8.28 18.25
CA ALA A 471 -7.63 -9.05 17.95
C ALA A 471 -7.49 -10.54 18.33
N LEU A 472 -6.41 -10.91 19.04
CA LEU A 472 -6.14 -12.27 19.48
C LEU A 472 -5.82 -12.29 20.98
N PRO A 473 -6.82 -12.14 21.87
CA PRO A 473 -6.60 -12.33 23.30
C PRO A 473 -6.24 -13.78 23.61
N GLU A 474 -5.48 -14.00 24.69
CA GLU A 474 -5.00 -15.32 25.11
C GLU A 474 -6.13 -16.35 25.28
N GLN A 475 -7.26 -15.93 25.87
CA GLN A 475 -8.45 -16.80 25.99
C GLN A 475 -8.97 -17.28 24.63
N LEU A 476 -8.99 -16.40 23.60
CA LEU A 476 -9.43 -16.79 22.26
C LEU A 476 -8.42 -17.77 21.63
N LEU A 477 -7.13 -17.55 21.84
CA LEU A 477 -6.07 -18.44 21.36
C LEU A 477 -6.25 -19.86 21.94
N ASP A 478 -6.45 -19.96 23.25
CA ASP A 478 -6.64 -21.23 23.95
C ASP A 478 -7.84 -22.00 23.41
N LEU A 479 -9.00 -21.33 23.37
CA LEU A 479 -10.23 -21.92 22.84
C LEU A 479 -10.08 -22.37 21.40
N ALA A 480 -9.39 -21.60 20.56
CA ALA A 480 -9.15 -21.94 19.18
C ALA A 480 -8.27 -23.20 19.05
N LEU A 481 -7.20 -23.32 19.82
CA LEU A 481 -6.31 -24.49 19.79
C LEU A 481 -6.98 -25.75 20.34
N ASP A 482 -7.88 -25.62 21.32
CA ASP A 482 -8.58 -26.75 21.93
C ASP A 482 -9.78 -27.24 21.10
N CYS A 483 -10.49 -26.34 20.44
CA CYS A 483 -11.76 -26.65 19.76
C CYS A 483 -11.66 -26.78 18.23
N ILE A 484 -10.65 -26.21 17.58
CA ILE A 484 -10.52 -26.28 16.12
C ILE A 484 -9.66 -27.50 15.75
N PRO A 485 -10.20 -28.48 15.01
CA PRO A 485 -9.41 -29.62 14.55
C PRO A 485 -8.25 -29.20 13.65
N ALA A 486 -7.10 -29.86 13.80
CA ALA A 486 -5.91 -29.58 12.99
C ALA A 486 -6.15 -29.74 11.48
N ALA A 487 -7.04 -30.66 11.08
CA ALA A 487 -7.45 -30.82 9.68
C ALA A 487 -8.14 -29.56 9.11
N HIS A 488 -8.94 -28.86 9.93
CA HIS A 488 -9.60 -27.62 9.52
C HIS A 488 -8.61 -26.46 9.43
N LEU A 489 -7.65 -26.38 10.36
CA LEU A 489 -6.53 -25.43 10.27
C LEU A 489 -5.73 -25.65 8.99
N LYS A 490 -5.35 -26.90 8.71
CA LYS A 490 -4.63 -27.28 7.47
C LYS A 490 -5.39 -26.84 6.23
N ALA A 491 -6.70 -27.10 6.16
CA ALA A 491 -7.54 -26.69 5.04
C ALA A 491 -7.59 -25.16 4.86
N ALA A 492 -7.65 -24.39 5.95
CA ALA A 492 -7.61 -22.94 5.90
C ALA A 492 -6.23 -22.43 5.44
N PHE A 493 -5.15 -22.98 6.00
CA PHE A 493 -3.79 -22.54 5.71
C PHE A 493 -3.33 -22.88 4.29
N GLU A 494 -3.70 -24.05 3.76
CA GLU A 494 -3.46 -24.41 2.35
C GLU A 494 -4.16 -23.40 1.42
N ARG A 495 -5.44 -23.08 1.68
CA ARG A 495 -6.16 -22.08 0.88
C ARG A 495 -5.50 -20.70 0.97
N LEU A 496 -5.10 -20.28 2.17
CA LEU A 496 -4.41 -19.02 2.36
C LEU A 496 -3.11 -18.97 1.55
N LEU A 497 -2.29 -20.03 1.59
CA LEU A 497 -1.03 -20.12 0.86
C LEU A 497 -1.19 -20.20 -0.66
N ASN A 498 -2.29 -20.76 -1.17
CA ASN A 498 -2.54 -20.86 -2.61
C ASN A 498 -2.72 -19.49 -3.28
N ASP A 499 -3.33 -18.53 -2.58
CA ASP A 499 -3.37 -17.12 -3.00
C ASP A 499 -3.51 -16.22 -1.77
N ILE A 500 -2.38 -15.83 -1.19
CA ILE A 500 -2.33 -14.97 0.01
C ILE A 500 -3.10 -13.67 -0.23
N ARG A 501 -2.97 -13.08 -1.43
CA ARG A 501 -3.58 -11.79 -1.75
C ARG A 501 -5.10 -11.89 -1.84
N GLY A 502 -5.62 -12.96 -2.43
CA GLY A 502 -7.06 -13.19 -2.62
C GLY A 502 -7.76 -13.80 -1.41
N ASN A 503 -7.06 -14.64 -0.64
CA ASN A 503 -7.66 -15.46 0.41
C ASN A 503 -7.43 -14.91 1.83
N ARG A 504 -6.56 -13.91 2.04
CA ARG A 504 -6.42 -13.26 3.37
C ARG A 504 -7.67 -12.55 3.91
N SER A 505 -8.72 -12.42 3.09
CA SER A 505 -9.95 -11.69 3.39
C SER A 505 -11.19 -12.50 3.04
N GLY A 506 -12.32 -12.19 3.68
CA GLY A 506 -13.61 -12.84 3.45
C GLY A 506 -13.85 -14.06 4.34
N LEU A 507 -13.10 -14.19 5.44
CA LEU A 507 -13.38 -15.16 6.49
C LEU A 507 -14.62 -14.71 7.29
N PRO A 508 -15.39 -15.63 7.89
CA PRO A 508 -16.59 -15.30 8.65
C PRO A 508 -16.35 -14.35 9.82
N ASP A 509 -17.30 -13.44 10.08
CA ASP A 509 -17.20 -12.41 11.12
C ASP A 509 -16.96 -12.99 12.53
N LEU A 510 -17.72 -14.01 12.91
CA LEU A 510 -17.74 -14.55 14.27
C LEU A 510 -17.27 -16.00 14.32
N ILE A 511 -16.75 -16.37 15.49
CA ILE A 511 -16.53 -17.75 15.89
C ILE A 511 -17.18 -17.99 17.25
N GLN A 512 -17.85 -19.13 17.39
CA GLN A 512 -18.44 -19.59 18.65
C GLN A 512 -17.85 -20.95 19.02
N PHE A 513 -17.53 -21.14 20.30
CA PHE A 513 -16.93 -22.36 20.83
C PHE A 513 -17.85 -23.06 21.82
N TRP A 514 -17.78 -24.39 21.91
CA TRP A 514 -18.35 -25.22 22.98
C TRP A 514 -17.22 -26.05 23.57
N PRO A 515 -16.49 -25.53 24.59
CA PRO A 515 -15.22 -26.10 25.04
C PRO A 515 -15.35 -27.53 25.58
N GLU A 516 -16.40 -27.80 26.36
CA GLU A 516 -16.69 -29.13 26.91
C GLU A 516 -16.87 -30.21 25.82
N GLN A 517 -17.37 -29.80 24.65
CA GLN A 517 -17.62 -30.68 23.51
C GLN A 517 -16.49 -30.62 22.47
N ARG A 518 -15.47 -29.78 22.69
CA ARG A 518 -14.42 -29.45 21.71
C ARG A 518 -14.97 -29.17 20.32
N ARG A 519 -16.04 -28.36 20.26
CA ARG A 519 -16.72 -27.99 19.03
C ARG A 519 -16.62 -26.47 18.82
N TYR A 520 -16.68 -26.06 17.56
CA TYR A 520 -16.80 -24.65 17.19
C TYR A 520 -17.76 -24.48 16.02
N ARG A 521 -18.11 -23.23 15.72
CA ARG A 521 -18.86 -22.82 14.54
C ARG A 521 -18.41 -21.44 14.08
N LEU A 522 -18.22 -21.27 12.78
CA LEU A 522 -18.00 -19.97 12.15
C LEU A 522 -19.32 -19.40 11.64
N ILE A 523 -19.48 -18.09 11.78
CA ILE A 523 -20.75 -17.40 11.48
C ILE A 523 -20.44 -16.11 10.74
N GLU A 524 -20.95 -16.02 9.52
CA GLU A 524 -20.97 -14.79 8.72
C GLU A 524 -22.29 -14.06 8.98
N VAL A 525 -22.25 -12.80 9.38
CA VAL A 525 -23.43 -12.02 9.77
C VAL A 525 -23.88 -11.15 8.61
N LYS A 526 -25.19 -11.12 8.36
CA LYS A 526 -25.81 -10.29 7.32
C LYS A 526 -26.96 -9.48 7.87
N GLY A 527 -26.81 -8.17 7.79
CA GLY A 527 -27.87 -7.22 8.14
C GLY A 527 -28.96 -7.10 7.08
N PRO A 528 -30.04 -6.35 7.39
CA PRO A 528 -31.13 -6.12 6.47
C PRO A 528 -30.63 -5.51 5.14
N GLY A 529 -30.84 -6.22 4.04
CA GLY A 529 -30.43 -5.79 2.70
C GLY A 529 -28.98 -6.09 2.33
N ASP A 530 -28.17 -6.62 3.24
CA ASP A 530 -26.79 -7.02 2.96
C ASP A 530 -26.74 -8.38 2.23
N ARG A 531 -25.70 -8.56 1.40
CA ARG A 531 -25.47 -9.77 0.61
C ARG A 531 -24.04 -10.26 0.80
N LEU A 532 -23.86 -11.56 0.66
CA LEU A 532 -22.54 -12.18 0.69
C LEU A 532 -21.66 -11.64 -0.45
N GLN A 533 -20.46 -11.20 -0.09
CA GLN A 533 -19.44 -10.81 -1.03
C GLN A 533 -18.82 -12.04 -1.72
N ASP A 534 -18.17 -11.83 -2.85
CA ASP A 534 -17.64 -12.93 -3.68
C ASP A 534 -16.53 -13.71 -2.97
N ASN A 535 -15.64 -13.03 -2.24
CA ASN A 535 -14.61 -13.66 -1.41
C ASN A 535 -15.21 -14.49 -0.25
N GLN A 536 -16.26 -13.98 0.41
CA GLN A 536 -16.97 -14.70 1.46
C GLN A 536 -17.61 -15.99 0.94
N LEU A 537 -18.28 -15.92 -0.22
CA LEU A 537 -18.86 -17.11 -0.86
C LEU A 537 -17.80 -18.18 -1.16
N ARG A 538 -16.62 -17.78 -1.62
CA ARG A 538 -15.52 -18.72 -1.89
C ARG A 538 -14.99 -19.38 -0.62
N TRP A 539 -14.87 -18.63 0.48
CA TRP A 539 -14.49 -19.19 1.77
C TRP A 539 -15.54 -20.15 2.33
N LEU A 540 -16.83 -19.81 2.26
CA LEU A 540 -17.92 -20.66 2.71
C LEU A 540 -17.99 -21.98 1.92
N ASP A 541 -17.85 -21.92 0.58
CA ASP A 541 -17.78 -23.11 -0.26
C ASP A 541 -16.56 -23.99 0.04
N HIS A 542 -15.39 -23.38 0.23
CA HIS A 542 -14.17 -24.10 0.65
C HIS A 542 -14.34 -24.80 1.99
N PHE A 543 -14.89 -24.10 2.97
CA PHE A 543 -15.12 -24.64 4.30
C PHE A 543 -16.14 -25.79 4.30
N ASN A 544 -17.25 -25.65 3.57
CA ASN A 544 -18.22 -26.74 3.41
C ASN A 544 -17.61 -28.00 2.80
N ARG A 545 -16.76 -27.87 1.77
CA ARG A 545 -16.07 -29.01 1.14
C ARG A 545 -15.12 -29.75 2.07
N HIS A 546 -14.64 -29.08 3.12
CA HIS A 546 -13.74 -29.65 4.12
C HIS A 546 -14.40 -29.95 5.46
N GLY A 547 -15.74 -29.89 5.55
CA GLY A 547 -16.48 -30.21 6.77
C GLY A 547 -16.31 -29.19 7.90
N VAL A 548 -15.81 -27.98 7.59
CA VAL A 548 -15.71 -26.89 8.56
C VAL A 548 -17.11 -26.36 8.88
N PRO A 549 -17.51 -26.29 10.17
CA PRO A 549 -18.86 -25.89 10.55
C PRO A 549 -19.08 -24.39 10.33
N VAL A 550 -19.67 -24.03 9.18
CA VAL A 550 -19.97 -22.64 8.81
C VAL A 550 -21.47 -22.38 8.69
N SER A 551 -21.87 -21.16 8.99
CA SER A 551 -23.26 -20.72 8.85
C SER A 551 -23.33 -19.25 8.46
N VAL A 552 -24.46 -18.84 7.89
CA VAL A 552 -24.76 -17.44 7.60
C VAL A 552 -25.96 -17.02 8.42
N CYS A 553 -25.76 -16.00 9.27
CA CYS A 553 -26.77 -15.44 10.16
C CYS A 553 -27.40 -14.20 9.54
N TYR A 554 -28.69 -14.27 9.19
CA TYR A 554 -29.46 -13.14 8.70
C TYR A 554 -30.23 -12.48 9.85
N VAL A 555 -29.96 -11.19 10.06
CA VAL A 555 -30.63 -10.42 11.10
C VAL A 555 -31.88 -9.77 10.54
N GLN A 556 -33.00 -10.02 11.21
CA GLN A 556 -34.29 -9.41 10.93
C GLN A 556 -34.60 -8.38 12.01
N ARG A 557 -35.08 -7.20 11.60
CA ARG A 557 -35.59 -6.18 12.52
C ARG A 557 -37.12 -6.25 12.48
N PRO A 558 -37.81 -6.42 13.63
CA PRO A 558 -39.25 -6.31 13.65
C PRO A 558 -39.66 -4.90 13.19
N VAL A 559 -40.64 -4.82 12.30
CA VAL A 559 -41.23 -3.54 11.91
C VAL A 559 -42.09 -3.08 13.08
N SER A 560 -41.72 -1.98 13.72
CA SER A 560 -42.55 -1.33 14.75
C SER A 560 -43.92 -1.04 14.14
N SER A 561 -44.97 -1.60 14.74
CA SER A 561 -46.37 -1.38 14.33
C SER A 561 -46.85 0.01 14.74
#